data_AF-A0A1L8I886-F1
#
_entry.id   AF-A0A1L8I886-F1
#
_cell.length_a   1.000
_cell.length_b   1.000
_cell.length_c   1.000
_cell.angle_alpha   90.00
_cell.angle_beta   90.00
_cell.angle_gamma   90.00
#
_symmetry.space_group_name_H-M   'P 1'
#
loop_
_entity.id
_entity.type
_entity.pdbx_description
1 polymer ?
#
loop_
_entity_poly.entity_id
_entity_poly.type
_entity_poly.pdbx_seq_one_letter_code
_entity_poly.pdbx_strand_id
1 'polypeptide(L)'
;KAADRVENRGLRAAGEVIAEEMRSRVNVSTKRHTHIRDDIRVTGVRRREGAKYVLVGPGKETGWRAHFLEFGTKHMHARPFIYPAFHAKRSQAMQIMAEEFRKGLRE
;
A
#
# COMPACT_ATOMS: atom_id res chain seq x y z
N LYS A 1 7.61 -0.66 -25.14
CA LYS A 1 6.69 0.50 -24.98
C LYS A 1 7.12 1.30 -23.76
N ALA A 2 7.65 2.51 -23.95
CA ALA A 2 8.18 3.34 -22.86
C ALA A 2 7.06 3.77 -21.87
N ALA A 3 5.90 4.17 -22.40
CA ALA A 3 4.72 4.54 -21.62
C ALA A 3 4.27 3.47 -20.61
N ASP A 4 4.25 2.18 -21.01
CA ASP A 4 3.88 1.08 -20.10
C ASP A 4 4.82 0.95 -18.90
N ARG A 5 6.12 1.25 -19.09
CA ARG A 5 7.12 1.18 -18.02
C ARG A 5 6.95 2.33 -17.04
N VAL A 6 6.68 3.53 -17.56
CA VAL A 6 6.42 4.75 -16.79
C VAL A 6 5.16 4.58 -15.93
N GLU A 7 4.07 4.11 -16.53
CA GLU A 7 2.82 3.84 -15.80
C GLU A 7 3.03 2.81 -14.69
N ASN A 8 3.73 1.71 -14.99
CA ASN A 8 4.00 0.68 -13.98
C ASN A 8 4.86 1.20 -12.82
N ARG A 9 5.83 2.07 -13.12
CA ARG A 9 6.68 2.73 -12.11
C ARG A 9 5.86 3.68 -11.25
N GLY A 10 5.03 4.53 -11.87
CA GLY A 10 4.15 5.46 -11.18
C GLY A 10 3.16 4.76 -10.23
N LEU A 11 2.52 3.68 -10.68
CA LEU A 11 1.61 2.89 -9.85
C LEU A 11 2.30 2.28 -8.62
N ARG A 12 3.50 1.72 -8.80
CA ARG A 12 4.27 1.15 -7.68
C ARG A 12 4.75 2.22 -6.71
N ALA A 13 5.28 3.33 -7.22
CA ALA A 13 5.76 4.44 -6.39
C ALA A 13 4.62 5.06 -5.56
N ALA A 14 3.45 5.27 -6.18
CA ALA A 14 2.26 5.72 -5.49
C ALA A 14 1.81 4.73 -4.39
N GLY A 15 1.85 3.42 -4.68
CA GLY A 15 1.54 2.38 -3.72
C GLY A 15 2.51 2.34 -2.53
N GLU A 16 3.80 2.61 -2.77
CA GLU A 16 4.83 2.54 -1.73
C GLU A 16 4.65 3.63 -0.68
N VAL A 17 4.24 4.84 -1.10
CA VAL A 17 3.95 5.92 -0.13
C VAL A 17 2.82 5.56 0.82
N ILE A 18 1.79 4.86 0.31
CA ILE A 18 0.69 4.37 1.16
C ILE A 18 1.20 3.23 2.05
N ALA A 19 2.03 2.34 1.52
CA ALA A 19 2.63 1.24 2.27
C ALA A 19 3.48 1.75 3.45
N GLU A 20 4.34 2.74 3.23
CA GLU A 20 5.14 3.38 4.27
C GLU A 20 4.28 3.99 5.38
N GLU A 21 3.20 4.68 5.01
CA GLU A 21 2.27 5.24 5.98
C GLU A 21 1.59 4.12 6.80
N MET A 22 1.18 3.02 6.17
CA MET A 22 0.64 1.85 6.88
C MET A 22 1.66 1.28 7.87
N ARG A 23 2.94 1.16 7.46
CA ARG A 23 4.03 0.65 8.30
C ARG A 23 4.27 1.54 9.52
N SER A 24 4.14 2.85 9.38
CA SER A 24 4.31 3.81 10.48
C SER A 24 3.18 3.73 11.52
N ARG A 25 1.96 3.36 11.09
CA ARG A 25 0.75 3.35 11.94
C ARG A 25 0.49 2.02 12.62
N VAL A 26 0.92 0.91 12.02
CA VAL A 26 0.60 -0.42 12.56
C VAL A 26 1.35 -0.70 13.86
N ASN A 27 0.63 -1.20 14.85
CA ASN A 27 1.22 -1.55 16.15
C ASN A 27 2.14 -2.76 16.04
N VAL A 28 3.25 -2.73 16.79
CA VAL A 28 4.27 -3.77 16.80
C VAL A 28 4.50 -4.25 18.23
N SER A 29 4.62 -5.57 18.39
CA SER A 29 4.88 -6.23 19.67
C SER A 29 6.37 -6.48 19.87
N THR A 30 6.79 -6.81 21.09
CA THR A 30 8.16 -7.28 21.37
C THR A 30 8.38 -8.78 21.09
N LYS A 31 7.33 -9.51 20.72
CA LYS A 31 7.39 -10.96 20.47
C LYS A 31 8.17 -11.27 19.18
N ARG A 32 8.94 -12.36 19.18
CA ARG A 32 9.74 -12.80 18.03
C ARG A 32 8.88 -13.59 17.04
N HIS A 33 8.29 -12.89 16.09
CA HIS A 33 7.52 -13.40 14.95
C HIS A 33 7.51 -12.37 13.81
N THR A 34 7.00 -12.73 12.64
CA THR A 34 6.79 -11.78 11.54
C THR A 34 5.75 -10.74 11.94
N HIS A 35 6.11 -9.47 11.94
CA HIS A 35 5.17 -8.39 12.21
C HIS A 35 4.44 -7.98 10.94
N ILE A 36 3.19 -7.51 11.11
CA ILE A 36 2.42 -6.91 10.02
C ILE A 36 3.20 -5.78 9.37
N ARG A 37 3.88 -4.94 10.18
CA ARG A 37 4.76 -3.88 9.69
C ARG A 37 5.76 -4.36 8.64
N ASP A 38 6.39 -5.49 8.92
CA ASP A 38 7.49 -6.01 8.11
C ASP A 38 6.99 -6.78 6.87
N ASP A 39 5.71 -7.19 6.86
CA ASP A 39 5.05 -7.94 5.78
C ASP A 39 4.10 -7.08 4.91
N ILE A 40 3.99 -5.77 5.19
CA ILE A 40 3.28 -4.81 4.31
C ILE A 40 4.08 -4.63 3.02
N ARG A 41 3.42 -4.85 1.88
CA ARG A 41 4.04 -4.81 0.55
C ARG A 41 3.13 -4.25 -0.51
N VAL A 42 3.75 -3.78 -1.58
CA VAL A 42 3.08 -3.40 -2.84
C VAL A 42 3.27 -4.52 -3.84
N THR A 43 2.19 -5.01 -4.44
CA THR A 43 2.29 -6.07 -5.45
C THR A 43 2.83 -5.55 -6.77
N GLY A 44 3.23 -6.48 -7.65
CA GLY A 44 3.37 -6.16 -9.07
C GLY A 44 2.09 -5.56 -9.65
N VAL A 45 2.25 -4.83 -10.76
CA VAL A 45 1.12 -4.21 -11.47
C VAL A 45 0.29 -5.31 -12.09
N ARG A 46 -1.01 -5.27 -11.81
CA ARG A 46 -2.02 -6.19 -12.33
C ARG A 46 -2.93 -5.43 -13.29
N ARG A 47 -3.64 -6.16 -14.14
CA ARG A 47 -4.64 -5.62 -15.05
C ARG A 47 -5.96 -6.31 -14.82
N ARG A 48 -7.04 -5.54 -14.73
CA ARG A 48 -8.42 -6.03 -14.68
C ARG A 48 -9.31 -5.08 -15.47
N GLU A 49 -10.16 -5.61 -16.33
CA GLU A 49 -11.16 -4.83 -17.09
C GLU A 49 -10.54 -3.62 -17.82
N GLY A 50 -9.35 -3.81 -18.39
CA GLY A 50 -8.65 -2.76 -19.11
C GLY A 50 -7.81 -1.80 -18.25
N ALA A 51 -8.04 -1.71 -16.94
CA ALA A 51 -7.33 -0.84 -16.00
C ALA A 51 -6.15 -1.54 -15.31
N LYS A 52 -5.04 -0.82 -15.12
CA LYS A 52 -3.89 -1.27 -14.32
C LYS A 52 -4.02 -0.82 -12.87
N TYR A 53 -3.63 -1.69 -11.94
CA TYR A 53 -3.67 -1.40 -10.51
C TYR A 53 -2.57 -2.16 -9.76
N VAL A 54 -2.29 -1.70 -8.54
CA VAL A 54 -1.45 -2.39 -7.55
C VAL A 54 -2.26 -2.66 -6.30
N LEU A 55 -1.94 -3.73 -5.59
CA LEU A 55 -2.48 -4.00 -4.26
C LEU A 55 -1.45 -3.57 -3.24
N VAL A 56 -1.91 -2.90 -2.19
CA VAL A 56 -1.08 -2.43 -1.08
C VAL A 56 -1.67 -2.99 0.20
N GLY A 57 -0.85 -3.70 0.98
CA GLY A 57 -1.27 -4.21 2.27
C GLY A 57 -0.39 -5.34 2.80
N PRO A 58 -0.82 -5.94 3.93
CA PRO A 58 -0.12 -7.05 4.57
C PRO A 58 -0.06 -8.29 3.68
N GLY A 59 0.99 -9.07 3.85
CA GLY A 59 1.20 -10.30 3.11
C GLY A 59 0.36 -11.49 3.57
N LYS A 60 0.70 -12.69 3.07
CA LYS A 60 -0.11 -13.90 3.28
C LYS A 60 0.01 -14.38 4.73
N GLU A 61 1.20 -14.24 5.31
CA GLU A 61 1.53 -14.67 6.67
C GLU A 61 0.79 -13.83 7.72
N THR A 62 0.70 -12.52 7.50
CA THR A 62 0.15 -11.59 8.51
C THR A 62 -1.21 -11.01 8.15
N GLY A 63 -1.69 -11.24 6.92
CA GLY A 63 -2.92 -10.67 6.38
C GLY A 63 -4.17 -11.02 7.18
N TRP A 64 -4.33 -12.28 7.60
CA TRP A 64 -5.47 -12.68 8.44
C TRP A 64 -5.50 -11.91 9.77
N ARG A 65 -4.35 -11.70 10.41
CA ARG A 65 -4.23 -10.98 11.68
C ARG A 65 -4.47 -9.48 11.51
N ALA A 66 -4.10 -8.92 10.36
CA ALA A 66 -4.29 -7.50 10.08
C ALA A 66 -5.78 -7.09 10.07
N HIS A 67 -6.67 -7.98 9.64
CA HIS A 67 -8.12 -7.73 9.66
C HIS A 67 -8.63 -7.46 11.09
N PHE A 68 -8.09 -8.16 12.08
CA PHE A 68 -8.48 -7.96 13.49
C PHE A 68 -8.05 -6.60 14.03
N LEU A 69 -6.95 -6.04 13.53
CA LEU A 69 -6.56 -4.67 13.88
C LEU A 69 -7.43 -3.65 13.14
N GLU A 70 -7.67 -3.85 11.85
CA GLU A 70 -8.42 -2.89 11.04
C GLU A 70 -9.88 -2.75 11.47
N PHE A 71 -10.55 -3.88 11.73
CA PHE A 71 -11.99 -3.91 12.03
C PHE A 71 -12.32 -4.15 13.51
N GLY A 72 -11.31 -4.52 14.31
CA GLY A 72 -11.53 -4.95 15.69
C GLY A 72 -12.06 -6.37 15.78
N THR A 73 -12.34 -6.79 17.01
CA THR A 73 -12.92 -8.10 17.34
C THR A 73 -13.96 -7.92 18.43
N LYS A 74 -14.69 -8.99 18.78
CA LYS A 74 -15.63 -8.97 19.92
C LYS A 74 -15.02 -8.45 21.23
N HIS A 75 -13.71 -8.65 21.44
CA HIS A 75 -13.02 -8.35 22.71
C HIS A 75 -12.01 -7.21 22.61
N MET A 76 -11.84 -6.59 21.44
CA MET A 76 -10.85 -5.53 21.22
C MET A 76 -11.35 -4.54 20.19
N HIS A 77 -11.34 -3.25 20.54
CA HIS A 77 -11.67 -2.17 19.60
C HIS A 77 -10.72 -2.13 18.40
N ALA A 78 -11.25 -1.68 17.26
CA ALA A 78 -10.48 -1.47 16.05
C ALA A 78 -9.34 -0.48 16.28
N ARG A 79 -8.16 -0.79 15.74
CA ARG A 79 -6.99 0.07 15.66
C ARG A 79 -6.57 0.17 14.19
N PRO A 80 -7.36 0.88 13.38
CA PRO A 80 -7.18 0.88 11.94
C PRO A 80 -5.86 1.55 11.55
N PHE A 81 -5.21 0.99 10.53
CA PHE A 81 -3.96 1.48 9.98
C PHE A 81 -4.02 1.55 8.44
N ILE A 82 -4.87 0.75 7.79
CA ILE A 82 -5.02 0.73 6.33
C ILE A 82 -5.84 1.93 5.86
N TYR A 83 -7.07 2.06 6.36
CA TYR A 83 -7.97 3.14 6.00
C TYR A 83 -7.35 4.53 6.27
N PRO A 84 -6.85 4.83 7.49
CA PRO A 84 -6.26 6.15 7.75
C PRO A 84 -5.01 6.42 6.93
N ALA A 85 -4.17 5.40 6.64
CA ALA A 85 -3.00 5.58 5.78
C ALA A 85 -3.39 5.96 4.35
N PHE A 86 -4.39 5.27 3.79
CA PHE A 86 -4.92 5.59 2.48
C PHE A 86 -5.43 7.04 2.41
N HIS A 87 -6.25 7.46 3.38
CA HIS A 87 -6.78 8.82 3.41
C HIS A 87 -5.70 9.89 3.58
N ALA A 88 -4.70 9.64 4.42
CA ALA A 88 -3.60 10.58 4.64
C ALA A 88 -2.71 10.76 3.40
N LYS A 89 -2.52 9.69 2.60
CA LYS A 89 -1.56 9.68 1.49
C LYS A 89 -2.17 9.67 0.10
N ARG A 90 -3.50 9.61 -0.04
CA ARG A 90 -4.17 9.60 -1.35
C ARG A 90 -3.72 10.74 -2.27
N SER A 91 -3.71 11.98 -1.78
CA SER A 91 -3.31 13.15 -2.57
C SER A 91 -1.85 13.08 -3.00
N GLN A 92 -0.96 12.68 -2.08
CA GLN A 92 0.47 12.51 -2.37
C GLN A 92 0.72 11.38 -3.39
N ALA A 93 0.01 10.27 -3.27
CA ALA A 93 0.08 9.16 -4.21
C ALA A 93 -0.36 9.59 -5.64
N MET A 94 -1.41 10.40 -5.75
CA MET A 94 -1.86 10.97 -7.03
C MET A 94 -0.81 11.93 -7.64
N GLN A 95 -0.17 12.75 -6.81
CA GLN A 95 0.89 13.66 -7.25
C GLN A 95 2.10 12.90 -7.81
N ILE A 96 2.59 11.90 -7.08
CA ILE A 96 3.72 11.06 -7.52
C ILE A 96 3.42 10.37 -8.83
N MET A 97 2.21 9.84 -8.98
CA MET A 97 1.78 9.23 -10.23
C MET A 97 1.84 10.23 -11.39
N ALA A 98 1.29 11.43 -11.20
CA ALA A 98 1.32 12.49 -12.22
C ALA A 98 2.74 12.95 -12.56
N GLU A 99 3.64 13.04 -11.57
CA GLU A 99 5.04 13.38 -11.78
C GLU A 99 5.79 12.33 -12.59
N GLU A 100 5.60 11.04 -12.29
CA GLU A 100 6.21 9.96 -13.06
C GLU A 100 5.71 9.97 -14.51
N PHE A 101 4.41 10.21 -14.74
CA PHE A 101 3.89 10.40 -16.09
C PHE A 101 4.53 11.58 -16.82
N ARG A 102 4.70 12.73 -16.16
CA ARG A 102 5.37 13.90 -16.76
C ARG A 102 6.82 13.61 -17.12
N LYS A 103 7.56 12.91 -16.26
CA LYS A 103 8.95 12.49 -16.55
C LYS A 103 9.00 11.62 -17.78
N GLY A 104 8.10 10.63 -17.88
CA GLY A 104 8.03 9.73 -19.03
C GLY A 104 7.54 10.34 -20.33
N LEU A 105 6.99 11.57 -20.32
CA LEU A 105 6.68 12.34 -21.54
C LEU A 105 7.87 13.16 -22.05
N ARG A 106 8.88 13.37 -21.21
CA ARG A 106 10.09 14.14 -21.53
C ARG A 106 11.26 13.24 -21.98
N GLU A 107 11.15 11.93 -21.74
CA GLU A 107 12.05 10.87 -22.23
C GLU A 107 11.56 10.31 -23.57
#